data_AF-A0A2V9KRW2-F1
#
_entry.id   AF-A0A2V9KRW2-F1
#
_cell.length_a   1.000
_cell.length_b   1.000
_cell.length_c   1.000
_cell.angle_alpha   90.00
_cell.angle_beta   90.00
_cell.angle_gamma   90.00
#
_symmetry.space_group_name_H-M   'P 1'
#
loop_
_entity.id
_entity.type
_entity.pdbx_description
1 polymer ?
#
loop_
_entity_poly.entity_id
_entity_poly.type
_entity_poly.pdbx_seq_one_letter_code
_entity_poly.pdbx_strand_id
1 'polypeptide(L)' 'MSKLLDKAFAEASKLPQEEQDSFAAMMLAELASERRWTEAFGKPQDKLAALAEEALAEFKDGKTEPFTENDDIPYNEKIS' A
#
# COMPACT_ATOMS: atom_id res chain seq x y z
N MET A 1 1.02 9.21 25.44
CA MET A 1 0.64 9.03 24.03
C MET A 1 1.08 10.26 23.24
N SER A 2 1.16 10.22 21.91
CA SER A 2 1.28 11.46 21.14
C SER A 2 -0.06 12.21 21.20
N LYS A 3 -0.04 13.55 21.09
CA LYS A 3 -1.28 14.35 21.12
C LYS A 3 -2.30 13.91 20.07
N LEU A 4 -1.81 13.45 18.91
CA LEU A 4 -2.67 12.96 17.83
C LEU A 4 -3.31 11.62 18.18
N LEU A 5 -2.55 10.71 18.78
CA LEU A 5 -3.06 9.41 19.20
C LEU A 5 -4.06 9.55 20.36
N ASP A 6 -3.80 10.46 21.32
CA ASP A 6 -4.77 10.83 22.36
C ASP A 6 -6.10 11.31 21.76
N LYS A 7 -6.05 12.20 20.76
CA LYS A 7 -7.24 12.68 20.07
C LYS A 7 -7.97 11.54 19.35
N ALA A 8 -7.26 10.65 18.67
CA ALA A 8 -7.87 9.53 17.96
C ALA A 8 -8.62 8.59 18.91
N PHE A 9 -8.01 8.22 20.05
CA PHE A 9 -8.68 7.41 21.07
C PHE A 9 -9.88 8.13 21.70
N ALA A 10 -9.76 9.44 21.96
CA ALA A 10 -10.86 10.22 22.50
C ALA A 10 -12.06 10.26 21.54
N GLU A 11 -11.85 10.42 20.23
CA GLU A 11 -12.95 10.35 19.25
C GLU A 11 -13.50 8.94 19.09
N ALA A 12 -12.64 7.92 19.00
CA ALA A 12 -13.08 6.53 18.88
C ALA A 12 -13.95 6.11 20.08
N SER A 13 -13.57 6.51 21.30
CA SER A 13 -14.33 6.19 22.52
C SER A 13 -15.77 6.73 22.56
N LYS A 14 -16.12 7.68 21.69
CA LYS A 14 -17.48 8.23 21.58
C LYS A 14 -18.40 7.37 20.69
N LEU A 15 -17.83 6.45 19.91
CA LEU A 15 -18.59 5.58 19.01
C LEU A 15 -19.33 4.50 19.80
N PRO A 16 -20.39 3.87 19.24
CA PRO A 16 -20.96 2.65 19.78
C PRO A 16 -19.91 1.54 19.94
N GLN A 17 -20.09 0.64 20.90
CA GLN A 17 -19.09 -0.40 21.20
C GLN A 17 -18.72 -1.26 19.98
N GLU A 18 -19.69 -1.63 19.15
CA GLU A 18 -19.43 -2.39 17.92
C GLU A 18 -18.53 -1.62 16.94
N GLU A 19 -18.73 -0.31 16.81
CA GLU A 19 -17.89 0.54 15.96
C GLU A 19 -16.50 0.75 16.57
N GLN A 20 -16.38 0.81 17.90
CA GLN A 20 -15.08 0.84 18.58
C GLN A 20 -14.27 -0.43 18.30
N ASP A 21 -14.92 -1.60 18.41
CA ASP A 21 -14.29 -2.89 18.17
C ASP A 21 -13.87 -3.03 16.69
N SER A 22 -14.72 -2.59 15.75
CA SER A 22 -14.40 -2.55 14.33
C SER A 22 -13.21 -1.63 14.02
N PHE A 23 -13.20 -0.42 14.59
CA PHE A 23 -12.07 0.51 14.47
C PHE A 23 -10.78 -0.09 15.03
N ALA A 24 -10.84 -0.70 16.22
CA ALA A 24 -9.68 -1.33 16.85
C ALA A 24 -9.14 -2.47 15.99
N ALA A 25 -10.01 -3.34 15.47
CA ALA A 25 -9.62 -4.44 14.58
C ALA A 25 -8.93 -3.93 13.31
N MET A 26 -9.47 -2.89 12.68
CA MET A 26 -8.86 -2.25 11.50
C MET A 26 -7.46 -1.69 11.83
N MET A 27 -7.32 -0.91 12.90
CA MET A 27 -6.03 -0.32 13.26
C MET A 27 -4.97 -1.37 13.61
N LEU A 28 -5.36 -2.46 14.29
CA LEU A 28 -4.46 -3.58 14.57
C LEU A 28 -4.01 -4.29 13.29
N ALA A 29 -4.92 -4.48 12.32
CA ALA A 29 -4.60 -5.06 11.03
C ALA A 29 -3.62 -4.19 10.23
N GLU A 30 -3.84 -2.86 10.20
CA GLU A 30 -2.93 -1.92 9.53
C GLU A 30 -1.54 -1.93 10.16
N LEU A 31 -1.43 -1.88 11.49
CA LEU A 31 -0.13 -1.97 12.18
C LEU A 31 0.61 -3.28 11.88
N ALA A 32 -0.12 -4.40 11.82
CA ALA A 32 0.46 -5.69 11.44
C ALA A 32 0.88 -5.70 9.96
N SER A 33 0.12 -5.05 9.08
CA SER A 33 0.46 -4.89 7.65
C SER A 33 1.75 -4.10 7.48
N GLU A 34 1.85 -2.92 8.11
CA GLU A 34 3.03 -2.05 8.07
C GLU A 34 4.28 -2.74 8.59
N ARG A 35 4.14 -3.53 9.67
CA ARG A 35 5.25 -4.33 10.19
C ARG A 35 5.72 -5.37 9.19
N ARG A 36 4.80 -6.11 8.56
CA ARG A 36 5.15 -7.11 7.54
C ARG A 36 5.86 -6.48 6.35
N TRP A 37 5.40 -5.32 5.90
CA TRP A 37 6.05 -4.59 4.81
C TRP A 37 7.45 -4.11 5.20
N THR A 38 7.60 -3.49 6.37
CA THR A 38 8.89 -3.05 6.90
C THR A 38 9.88 -4.22 6.98
N GLU A 39 9.45 -5.37 7.48
CA GLU A 39 10.27 -6.59 7.57
C GLU A 39 10.60 -7.17 6.19
N ALA A 40 9.66 -7.10 5.23
CA ALA A 40 9.88 -7.58 3.87
C ALA A 40 10.89 -6.71 3.11
N PHE A 41 10.75 -5.39 3.19
CA PHE A 41 11.64 -4.43 2.53
C PHE A 41 13.00 -4.28 3.21
N GLY A 42 13.11 -4.59 4.50
CA GLY A 42 14.39 -4.60 5.23
C GLY A 42 15.32 -5.75 4.84
N LYS A 43 14.85 -6.74 4.07
CA LYS A 43 15.67 -7.87 3.58
C LYS A 43 16.33 -7.54 2.24
N PRO A 44 17.48 -8.17 1.92
CA PRO A 44 18.08 -8.06 0.59
C PRO A 44 17.08 -8.39 -0.51
N GLN A 45 17.02 -7.55 -1.53
CA GLN A 45 16.04 -7.61 -2.62
C GLN A 45 16.66 -8.19 -3.90
N ASP A 46 17.54 -9.19 -3.77
CA ASP A 46 18.33 -9.73 -4.89
C ASP A 46 17.46 -10.19 -6.06
N LYS A 47 16.29 -10.76 -5.77
CA LYS A 47 15.33 -11.18 -6.80
C LYS A 47 14.69 -9.99 -7.53
N LEU A 48 14.33 -8.92 -6.83
CA LEU A 48 13.78 -7.72 -7.48
C LEU A 48 14.85 -6.99 -8.28
N ALA A 49 16.10 -6.96 -7.79
CA ALA A 49 17.23 -6.41 -8.52
C ALA A 49 17.47 -7.19 -9.82
N ALA A 50 17.47 -8.52 -9.76
CA ALA A 50 17.61 -9.36 -10.95
C ALA A 50 16.48 -9.14 -11.96
N LEU A 51 15.23 -9.04 -11.51
CA LEU A 51 14.09 -8.74 -12.39
C LEU A 51 14.18 -7.34 -13.02
N ALA A 52 14.70 -6.35 -12.29
CA ALA A 52 14.92 -5.01 -12.82
C ALA A 52 16.04 -5.00 -13.88
N GLU A 53 17.13 -5.73 -13.65
CA GLU A 53 18.20 -5.91 -14.62
C GLU A 53 17.72 -6.62 -15.89
N GLU A 54 16.90 -7.67 -15.74
CA GLU A 54 16.26 -8.39 -16.84
C GLU A 54 15.37 -7.47 -17.67
N ALA A 55 14.46 -6.73 -17.03
CA ALA A 55 13.59 -5.78 -17.72
C ALA A 55 14.38 -4.70 -18.49
N LEU A 56 15.48 -4.21 -17.91
CA LEU A 56 16.36 -3.25 -18.59
C LEU A 56 17.10 -3.87 -19.79
N ALA A 57 17.48 -5.15 -19.70
CA ALA A 57 18.09 -5.87 -20.82
C ALA A 57 17.08 -6.10 -21.95
N GLU A 58 15.86 -6.52 -21.63
CA GLU A 58 14.76 -6.68 -22.60
C GLU A 58 14.43 -5.38 -23.32
N PHE A 59 14.39 -4.25 -22.59
CA PHE A 59 14.17 -2.93 -23.18
C PHE A 59 15.28 -2.58 -24.18
N LYS A 60 16.55 -2.80 -23.82
CA LYS A 60 17.70 -2.54 -24.69
C LYS A 60 17.71 -3.43 -25.93
N ASP A 61 17.24 -4.66 -25.78
CA ASP A 61 17.11 -5.64 -26.88
C ASP A 61 15.87 -5.39 -27.76
N GLY A 62 15.04 -4.38 -27.45
CA GLY A 62 13.80 -4.09 -28.19
C GLY A 62 12.72 -5.16 -28.01
N LYS A 63 12.76 -5.91 -26.90
CA LYS A 63 11.79 -6.97 -26.55
C LYS A 63 10.60 -6.46 -25.74
N THR A 64 10.56 -5.16 -25.47
CA THR A 64 9.45 -4.51 -24.74
C THR A 64 8.52 -3.81 -25.70
N GLU A 65 7.22 -3.87 -25.43
CA GLU A 65 6.23 -3.07 -26.14
C GLU A 65 6.08 -1.68 -25.50
N PRO A 66 5.83 -0.62 -26.28
CA PRO A 66 5.44 0.68 -25.75
C PRO A 66 4.23 0.52 -24.83
N PHE A 67 4.29 1.15 -23.65
CA PHE A 67 3.10 1.28 -22.82
C PHE A 67 2.11 2.22 -23.52
N THR A 68 1.16 1.64 -24.24
CA THR A 68 -0.03 2.33 -24.72
C THR A 68 -1.09 2.19 -23.63
N GLU A 69 -1.60 3.32 -23.15
CA GLU A 69 -2.75 3.35 -22.25
C GLU A 69 -3.87 2.50 -22.86
N ASN A 70 -4.23 1.42 -22.18
CA ASN A 70 -5.16 0.45 -22.73
C ASN A 70 -6.57 1.05 -22.60
N ASP A 71 -7.32 1.14 -23.71
CA ASP A 71 -8.71 1.62 -23.76
C ASP A 71 -9.67 0.83 -22.84
N ASP A 72 -9.19 -0.29 -22.25
CA ASP A 72 -9.94 -1.22 -21.40
C ASP A 72 -10.13 -0.77 -19.94
N ILE A 73 -9.46 0.30 -19.48
CA ILE A 73 -9.65 0.83 -18.11
C ILE A 73 -10.15 2.27 -18.23
N PRO A 74 -11.46 2.52 -18.18
CA PRO A 74 -11.97 3.89 -18.28
C PRO A 74 -11.50 4.70 -17.06
N TYR A 75 -10.70 5.73 -17.34
CA TYR A 75 -10.38 6.78 -16.39
C TYR A 75 -11.68 7.42 -15.93
N ASN A 76 -12.07 7.23 -14.67
CA ASN A 76 -13.23 7.94 -14.12
C ASN A 76 -12.85 9.41 -13.85
N GLU A 77 -12.75 10.19 -14.93
CA GLU A 77 -12.89 11.62 -14.81
C GLU A 77 -14.23 11.90 -14.10
N LYS A 78 -14.14 12.60 -12.96
CA LYS A 78 -15.21 13.16 -12.12
C LYS A 78 -15.60 12.34 -10.90
N ILE A 79 -14.82 12.50 -9.84
CA ILE A 79 -15.43 12.89 -8.57
C ILE A 79 -15.35 14.43 -8.51
N SER A 80 -16.44 15.07 -8.93
CA SER A 80 -16.80 16.45 -8.56
C SER A 80 -17.89 16.38 -7.52
#